data_AF-R7AXQ6-F1
#
_entry.id   AF-R7AXQ6-F1
#
_cell.length_a   1.000
_cell.length_b   1.000
_cell.length_c   1.000
_cell.angle_alpha   90.00
_cell.angle_beta   90.00
_cell.angle_gamma   90.00
#
_symmetry.space_group_name_H-M   'P 1'
#
loop_
_entity.id
_entity.type
_entity.pdbx_description
1 polymer ?
#
loop_
_entity_poly.entity_id
_entity_poly.type
_entity_poly.pdbx_seq_one_letter_code
_entity_poly.pdbx_strand_id
1 'polypeptide(L)'
;MEGVKAYANAICDTIEKYNLDGFDIDYEPGYGHRGTMANSSTISENSGNTHMYLFIKTLSDRLRPAGRMLVMDGQPDLLSAEASKYIDHYIYQAYWENSTQRVIRKITQNHLEDWERKTIITVEFEQGWRTGGVKSYTSVRSEINAYPQGRQIFDYATLDLPSGKRIGGIGTYHMEYDFANDPPYKWLREALYLGNVVYPGKLD
;
A
#
# COMPACT_ATOMS: atom_id res chain seq x y z
N MET A 1 28.59 0.69 1.66
CA MET A 1 27.83 1.36 0.59
C MET A 1 27.79 0.55 -0.70
N GLU A 2 28.93 0.09 -1.24
CA GLU A 2 28.94 -0.75 -2.46
C GLU A 2 28.17 -2.08 -2.32
N GLY A 3 28.20 -2.73 -1.15
CA GLY A 3 27.38 -3.92 -0.91
C GLY A 3 25.87 -3.68 -1.02
N VAL A 4 25.38 -2.47 -0.68
CA VAL A 4 23.96 -2.11 -0.83
C VAL A 4 23.59 -2.02 -2.31
N LYS A 5 24.44 -1.38 -3.12
CA LYS A 5 24.24 -1.31 -4.58
C LYS A 5 24.30 -2.70 -5.21
N ALA A 6 25.24 -3.54 -4.78
CA ALA A 6 25.35 -4.90 -5.28
C ALA A 6 24.09 -5.72 -4.96
N TYR A 7 23.55 -5.59 -3.75
CA TYR A 7 22.29 -6.25 -3.36
C TYR A 7 21.09 -5.76 -4.17
N ALA A 8 20.92 -4.42 -4.33
CA ALA A 8 19.88 -3.86 -5.18
C ALA A 8 19.98 -4.35 -6.63
N ASN A 9 21.19 -4.37 -7.20
CA ASN A 9 21.40 -4.86 -8.55
C ASN A 9 21.07 -6.34 -8.70
N ALA A 10 21.42 -7.18 -7.73
CA ALA A 10 21.08 -8.60 -7.77
C ALA A 10 19.55 -8.85 -7.76
N ILE A 11 18.79 -7.99 -7.08
CA ILE A 11 17.32 -7.99 -7.15
C ILE A 11 16.85 -7.63 -8.56
N CYS A 12 17.36 -6.54 -9.14
CA CYS A 12 17.05 -6.14 -10.52
C CYS A 12 17.37 -7.26 -11.53
N ASP A 13 18.51 -7.94 -11.37
CA ASP A 13 18.91 -9.04 -12.25
C ASP A 13 17.90 -10.19 -12.19
N THR A 14 17.33 -10.46 -11.02
CA THR A 14 16.27 -11.49 -10.84
C THR A 14 14.96 -11.05 -11.48
N ILE A 15 14.57 -9.78 -11.29
CA ILE A 15 13.38 -9.17 -11.91
C ILE A 15 13.47 -9.22 -13.44
N GLU A 16 14.63 -8.89 -14.00
CA GLU A 16 14.90 -8.95 -15.43
C GLU A 16 14.89 -10.39 -15.95
N LYS A 17 15.57 -11.31 -15.25
CA LYS A 17 15.65 -12.74 -15.61
C LYS A 17 14.28 -13.37 -15.80
N TYR A 18 13.34 -13.09 -14.90
CA TYR A 18 11.99 -13.64 -14.96
C TYR A 18 10.97 -12.70 -15.60
N ASN A 19 11.42 -11.56 -16.12
CA ASN A 19 10.57 -10.52 -16.70
C ASN A 19 9.39 -10.10 -15.80
N LEU A 20 9.65 -9.89 -14.51
CA LEU A 20 8.66 -9.40 -13.54
C LEU A 20 8.51 -7.88 -13.61
N ASP A 21 7.35 -7.35 -13.30
CA ASP A 21 7.08 -5.92 -13.53
C ASP A 21 7.64 -4.98 -12.46
N GLY A 22 8.32 -5.47 -11.42
CA GLY A 22 8.84 -4.60 -10.38
C GLY A 22 9.30 -5.28 -9.10
N PHE A 23 9.38 -4.49 -8.04
CA PHE A 23 9.72 -4.93 -6.69
C PHE A 23 8.84 -4.24 -5.64
N ASP A 24 8.43 -4.99 -4.63
CA ASP A 24 7.74 -4.49 -3.43
C ASP A 24 8.67 -4.61 -2.22
N ILE A 25 8.88 -3.50 -1.52
CA ILE A 25 9.69 -3.46 -0.29
C ILE A 25 8.74 -3.52 0.90
N ASP A 26 8.58 -4.71 1.49
CA ASP A 26 7.98 -4.89 2.80
C ASP A 26 8.93 -4.35 3.89
N TYR A 27 8.60 -3.17 4.42
CA TYR A 27 9.47 -2.42 5.32
C TYR A 27 8.80 -2.12 6.65
N GLU A 28 9.11 -2.95 7.65
CA GLU A 28 8.42 -2.94 8.95
C GLU A 28 9.36 -2.89 10.18
N PRO A 29 10.31 -1.95 10.26
CA PRO A 29 11.19 -1.85 11.44
C PRO A 29 10.42 -1.59 12.75
N GLY A 30 9.21 -1.06 12.70
CA GLY A 30 8.31 -0.85 13.83
C GLY A 30 7.59 -2.11 14.31
N TYR A 31 7.55 -3.17 13.49
CA TYR A 31 6.82 -4.41 13.78
C TYR A 31 7.72 -5.64 13.98
N GLY A 32 8.99 -5.40 14.34
CA GLY A 32 9.94 -6.46 14.70
C GLY A 32 10.95 -6.80 13.61
N HIS A 33 10.76 -6.29 12.39
CA HIS A 33 11.65 -6.53 11.24
C HIS A 33 12.78 -5.49 11.15
N ARG A 34 13.55 -5.33 12.24
CA ARG A 34 14.72 -4.44 12.28
C ARG A 34 16.00 -5.17 11.88
N GLY A 35 16.91 -4.45 11.24
CA GLY A 35 18.21 -4.99 10.86
C GLY A 35 19.21 -3.90 10.46
N THR A 36 20.24 -4.32 9.72
CA THR A 36 21.31 -3.44 9.23
C THR A 36 20.84 -2.47 8.14
N MET A 37 19.73 -2.78 7.47
CA MET A 37 19.05 -1.93 6.49
C MET A 37 17.78 -1.31 7.08
N ALA A 38 16.91 -2.13 7.69
CA ALA A 38 15.63 -1.67 8.24
C ALA A 38 15.76 -1.11 9.67
N ASN A 39 15.48 0.19 9.82
CA ASN A 39 15.42 0.87 11.12
C ASN A 39 14.42 2.04 11.09
N SER A 40 14.17 2.65 12.25
CA SER A 40 13.16 3.69 12.44
C SER A 40 13.58 5.11 12.02
N SER A 41 14.79 5.30 11.47
CA SER A 41 15.22 6.60 10.98
C SER A 41 14.59 6.89 9.62
N THR A 42 14.24 8.16 9.38
CA THR A 42 13.76 8.62 8.07
C THR A 42 14.74 8.26 6.97
N ILE A 43 14.23 7.72 5.87
CA ILE A 43 14.99 7.33 4.69
C ILE A 43 15.24 8.60 3.85
N SER A 44 16.48 9.09 3.87
CA SER A 44 16.89 10.32 3.20
C SER A 44 18.30 10.20 2.64
N GLU A 45 18.63 11.00 1.64
CA GLU A 45 19.90 10.92 0.90
C GLU A 45 21.11 11.21 1.77
N ASN A 46 21.01 12.29 2.57
CA ASN A 46 22.16 12.89 3.25
C ASN A 46 22.07 12.77 4.78
N SER A 47 21.01 12.16 5.31
CA SER A 47 20.80 11.99 6.75
C SER A 47 19.87 10.81 7.05
N GLY A 48 19.78 10.40 8.33
CA GLY A 48 18.92 9.28 8.72
C GLY A 48 19.39 7.95 8.13
N ASN A 49 18.49 7.23 7.47
CA ASN A 49 18.79 5.93 6.86
C ASN A 49 19.27 6.05 5.41
N THR A 50 20.50 6.52 5.23
CA THR A 50 21.12 6.73 3.91
C THR A 50 21.39 5.42 3.16
N HIS A 51 21.53 4.30 3.86
CA HIS A 51 21.65 2.97 3.23
C HIS A 51 20.37 2.57 2.51
N MET A 52 19.20 2.70 3.15
CA MET A 52 17.93 2.43 2.48
C MET A 52 17.64 3.41 1.35
N TYR A 53 18.06 4.67 1.49
CA TYR A 53 17.93 5.63 0.40
C TYR A 53 18.70 5.17 -0.83
N LEU A 54 19.98 4.80 -0.66
CA LEU A 54 20.78 4.32 -1.78
C LEU A 54 20.21 3.02 -2.37
N PHE A 55 19.70 2.13 -1.54
CA PHE A 55 19.03 0.90 -2.01
C PHE A 55 17.84 1.22 -2.92
N ILE A 56 16.92 2.06 -2.45
CA ILE A 56 15.74 2.51 -3.23
C ILE A 56 16.18 3.19 -4.52
N LYS A 57 17.12 4.14 -4.44
CA LYS A 57 17.60 4.86 -5.61
C LYS A 57 18.21 3.90 -6.64
N THR A 58 19.02 2.94 -6.20
CA THR A 58 19.68 1.98 -7.11
C THR A 58 18.66 1.07 -7.81
N LEU A 59 17.64 0.58 -7.10
CA LEU A 59 16.52 -0.15 -7.71
C LEU A 59 15.80 0.75 -8.73
N SER A 60 15.42 1.95 -8.31
CA SER A 60 14.64 2.90 -9.10
C SER A 60 15.35 3.30 -10.41
N ASP A 61 16.65 3.60 -10.34
CA ASP A 61 17.49 3.97 -11.49
C ASP A 61 17.52 2.88 -12.58
N ARG A 62 17.36 1.60 -12.22
CA ARG A 62 17.28 0.48 -13.19
C ARG A 62 15.86 0.16 -13.61
N LEU A 63 14.93 0.10 -12.66
CA LEU A 63 13.57 -0.39 -12.88
C LEU A 63 12.69 0.64 -13.60
N ARG A 64 12.72 1.92 -13.19
CA ARG A 64 11.80 2.94 -13.74
C ARG A 64 12.04 3.23 -15.22
N PRO A 65 13.28 3.41 -15.73
CA PRO A 65 13.50 3.62 -17.17
C PRO A 65 13.06 2.42 -18.03
N ALA A 66 13.00 1.22 -17.44
CA ALA A 66 12.49 0.02 -18.08
C ALA A 66 10.96 -0.12 -18.00
N GLY A 67 10.26 0.88 -17.45
CA GLY A 67 8.80 0.85 -17.26
C GLY A 67 8.32 -0.06 -16.12
N ARG A 68 9.23 -0.49 -15.23
CA ARG A 68 8.92 -1.35 -14.08
C ARG A 68 8.62 -0.53 -12.84
N MET A 69 7.84 -1.09 -11.93
CA MET A 69 7.39 -0.47 -10.70
C MET A 69 8.35 -0.73 -9.53
N LEU A 70 8.47 0.26 -8.65
CA LEU A 70 9.05 0.10 -7.33
C LEU A 70 8.04 0.58 -6.29
N VAL A 71 7.56 -0.32 -5.44
CA VAL A 71 6.56 0.00 -4.42
C VAL A 71 7.10 -0.32 -3.03
N MET A 72 6.44 0.22 -1.99
CA MET A 72 6.84 -0.02 -0.60
C MET A 72 5.59 -0.20 0.26
N ASP A 73 5.55 -1.32 0.98
CA ASP A 73 4.50 -1.65 1.93
C ASP A 73 4.97 -1.65 3.39
N GLY A 74 4.01 -1.71 4.32
CA GLY A 74 4.27 -1.62 5.77
C GLY A 74 4.36 -0.19 6.27
N GLN A 75 5.59 0.36 6.29
CA GLN A 75 5.88 1.70 6.83
C GLN A 75 6.47 2.68 5.79
N PRO A 76 5.77 2.94 4.67
CA PRO A 76 6.21 3.95 3.70
C PRO A 76 6.20 5.39 4.28
N ASP A 77 5.58 5.62 5.44
CA ASP A 77 5.66 6.89 6.19
C ASP A 77 7.10 7.27 6.59
N LEU A 78 8.02 6.30 6.65
CA LEU A 78 9.43 6.53 6.96
C LEU A 78 10.24 7.11 5.78
N LEU A 79 9.66 7.19 4.58
CA LEU A 79 10.29 7.87 3.45
C LEU A 79 10.37 9.38 3.70
N SER A 80 11.50 9.99 3.34
CA SER A 80 11.53 11.45 3.12
C SER A 80 10.76 11.83 1.86
N ALA A 81 10.40 13.11 1.75
CA ALA A 81 9.81 13.66 0.52
C ALA A 81 10.63 13.32 -0.73
N GLU A 82 11.97 13.41 -0.64
CA GLU A 82 12.85 13.10 -1.77
C GLU A 82 12.89 11.60 -2.09
N ALA A 83 13.00 10.74 -1.07
CA ALA A 83 12.96 9.28 -1.29
C ALA A 83 11.63 8.82 -1.90
N SER A 84 10.52 9.48 -1.52
CA SER A 84 9.16 9.13 -1.96
C SER A 84 8.94 9.30 -3.48
N LYS A 85 9.74 10.15 -4.14
CA LYS A 85 9.68 10.35 -5.60
C LYS A 85 10.10 9.12 -6.40
N TYR A 86 10.86 8.21 -5.79
CA TYR A 86 11.34 6.97 -6.42
C TYR A 86 10.35 5.81 -6.31
N ILE A 87 9.35 5.93 -5.44
CA ILE A 87 8.35 4.89 -5.13
C ILE A 87 7.07 5.18 -5.89
N ASP A 88 6.45 4.18 -6.51
CA ASP A 88 5.23 4.33 -7.30
C ASP A 88 3.95 4.24 -6.45
N HIS A 89 3.93 3.38 -5.42
CA HIS A 89 2.81 3.25 -4.49
C HIS A 89 3.26 3.08 -3.04
N TYR A 90 2.49 3.67 -2.12
CA TYR A 90 2.64 3.53 -0.68
C TYR A 90 1.53 2.59 -0.18
N ILE A 91 1.89 1.38 0.20
CA ILE A 91 0.92 0.33 0.50
C ILE A 91 0.81 0.17 2.02
N TYR A 92 -0.38 0.37 2.58
CA TYR A 92 -0.61 0.30 4.02
C TYR A 92 -1.45 -0.91 4.40
N GLN A 93 -0.96 -1.64 5.38
CA GLN A 93 -1.66 -2.73 6.03
C GLN A 93 -2.67 -2.17 7.04
N ALA A 94 -3.86 -1.83 6.57
CA ALA A 94 -4.93 -1.30 7.40
C ALA A 94 -5.84 -2.44 7.93
N TYR A 95 -5.22 -3.55 8.32
CA TYR A 95 -5.90 -4.82 8.63
C TYR A 95 -6.93 -4.70 9.76
N TRP A 96 -6.53 -4.06 10.86
CA TRP A 96 -7.28 -4.06 12.11
C TRP A 96 -7.95 -2.72 12.44
N GLU A 97 -7.91 -1.77 11.49
CA GLU A 97 -8.61 -0.52 11.68
C GLU A 97 -10.13 -0.75 11.63
N ASN A 98 -10.85 -0.20 12.61
CA ASN A 98 -12.27 -0.44 12.78
C ASN A 98 -13.14 0.79 12.47
N SER A 99 -12.55 1.86 11.95
CA SER A 99 -13.29 3.02 11.45
C SER A 99 -12.52 3.81 10.41
N THR A 100 -13.25 4.50 9.52
CA THR A 100 -12.67 5.35 8.45
C THR A 100 -11.69 6.37 9.01
N GLN A 101 -12.02 6.98 10.15
CA GLN A 101 -11.17 7.99 10.77
C GLN A 101 -9.81 7.45 11.21
N ARG A 102 -9.74 6.18 11.64
CA ARG A 102 -8.46 5.54 12.00
C ARG A 102 -7.64 5.22 10.76
N VAL A 103 -8.27 4.77 9.68
CA VAL A 103 -7.61 4.54 8.39
C VAL A 103 -6.99 5.84 7.88
N ILE A 104 -7.77 6.93 7.83
CA ILE A 104 -7.27 8.25 7.42
C ILE A 104 -6.07 8.66 8.27
N ARG A 105 -6.13 8.49 9.59
CA ARG A 105 -4.99 8.81 10.48
C ARG A 105 -3.74 7.99 10.17
N LYS A 106 -3.90 6.71 9.81
CA LYS A 106 -2.79 5.82 9.47
C LYS A 106 -2.09 6.24 8.18
N ILE A 107 -2.86 6.64 7.16
CA ILE A 107 -2.33 6.84 5.80
C ILE A 107 -2.04 8.29 5.43
N THR A 108 -2.46 9.27 6.24
CA THR A 108 -2.21 10.69 5.94
C THR A 108 -0.74 11.02 6.06
N GLN A 109 -0.05 11.18 4.93
CA GLN A 109 1.37 11.50 4.85
C GLN A 109 1.65 12.67 3.90
N ASN A 110 1.29 13.88 4.33
CA ASN A 110 1.37 15.09 3.50
C ASN A 110 2.78 15.44 2.99
N HIS A 111 3.83 14.83 3.54
CA HIS A 111 5.21 15.03 3.09
C HIS A 111 5.62 14.09 1.94
N LEU A 112 4.85 13.05 1.65
CA LEU A 112 5.15 12.12 0.55
C LEU A 112 4.59 12.67 -0.78
N GLU A 113 5.36 12.50 -1.85
CA GLU A 113 5.00 12.89 -3.21
C GLU A 113 3.68 12.23 -3.60
N ASP A 114 2.68 13.03 -3.99
CA ASP A 114 1.35 12.61 -4.44
C ASP A 114 0.71 11.49 -3.60
N TRP A 115 0.84 11.59 -2.27
CA TRP A 115 0.45 10.54 -1.33
C TRP A 115 -1.01 10.09 -1.51
N GLU A 116 -1.92 11.00 -1.78
CA GLU A 116 -3.35 10.71 -1.91
C GLU A 116 -3.65 9.74 -3.05
N ARG A 117 -2.95 9.89 -4.18
CA ARG A 117 -3.16 9.07 -5.38
C ARG A 117 -2.25 7.85 -5.44
N LYS A 118 -1.11 7.88 -4.75
CA LYS A 118 -0.17 6.76 -4.68
C LYS A 118 -0.44 5.80 -3.52
N THR A 119 -1.34 6.14 -2.61
CA THR A 119 -1.65 5.28 -1.47
C THR A 119 -2.59 4.13 -1.85
N ILE A 120 -2.22 2.90 -1.50
CA ILE A 120 -3.07 1.71 -1.51
C ILE A 120 -3.30 1.27 -0.07
N ILE A 121 -4.54 0.91 0.28
CA ILE A 121 -4.89 0.37 1.60
C ILE A 121 -5.35 -1.08 1.49
N THR A 122 -4.77 -1.96 2.31
CA THR A 122 -5.02 -3.39 2.23
C THR A 122 -5.80 -3.91 3.42
N VAL A 123 -6.64 -4.91 3.15
CA VAL A 123 -7.41 -5.67 4.14
C VAL A 123 -6.79 -7.06 4.32
N GLU A 124 -6.77 -7.57 5.54
CA GLU A 124 -6.32 -8.93 5.80
C GLU A 124 -7.40 -9.92 5.33
N PHE A 125 -7.06 -10.85 4.42
CA PHE A 125 -7.99 -11.87 3.95
C PHE A 125 -7.63 -13.30 4.37
N GLU A 126 -6.45 -13.59 4.93
CA GLU A 126 -6.18 -14.90 5.50
C GLU A 126 -7.24 -15.29 6.57
N GLN A 127 -7.66 -14.34 7.39
CA GLN A 127 -8.75 -14.44 8.36
C GLN A 127 -10.05 -13.78 7.85
N GLY A 128 -9.93 -12.66 7.13
CA GLY A 128 -11.07 -11.82 6.75
C GLY A 128 -11.83 -12.22 5.49
N TRP A 129 -11.39 -13.23 4.73
CA TRP A 129 -11.97 -13.53 3.41
C TRP A 129 -13.46 -13.86 3.42
N ARG A 130 -14.00 -14.46 4.50
CA ARG A 130 -15.44 -14.80 4.55
C ARG A 130 -16.33 -13.58 4.78
N THR A 131 -15.75 -12.48 5.26
CA THR A 131 -16.49 -11.31 5.76
C THR A 131 -16.08 -10.01 5.11
N GLY A 132 -15.12 -10.02 4.18
CA GLY A 132 -14.57 -8.82 3.56
C GLY A 132 -13.88 -7.90 4.57
N GLY A 133 -13.07 -8.50 5.47
CA GLY A 133 -12.37 -7.81 6.54
C GLY A 133 -13.06 -7.91 7.92
N VAL A 134 -12.74 -6.99 8.82
CA VAL A 134 -13.22 -7.01 10.21
C VAL A 134 -14.72 -6.75 10.31
N LYS A 135 -15.42 -7.53 11.15
CA LYS A 135 -16.88 -7.44 11.31
C LYS A 135 -17.36 -6.16 12.01
N SER A 136 -16.52 -5.56 12.84
CA SER A 136 -16.86 -4.40 13.68
C SER A 136 -16.54 -3.06 13.02
N TYR A 137 -16.31 -3.03 11.71
CA TYR A 137 -15.96 -1.81 10.99
C TYR A 137 -17.13 -0.82 10.94
N THR A 138 -16.85 0.45 11.22
CA THR A 138 -17.78 1.58 11.06
C THR A 138 -17.29 2.54 9.99
N SER A 139 -18.02 2.59 8.87
CA SER A 139 -17.80 3.55 7.79
C SER A 139 -18.38 4.92 8.13
N VAL A 140 -17.81 5.98 7.55
CA VAL A 140 -18.45 7.32 7.50
C VAL A 140 -19.69 7.35 6.60
N ARG A 141 -19.83 6.39 5.67
CA ARG A 141 -20.98 6.24 4.79
C ARG A 141 -22.03 5.34 5.46
N SER A 142 -23.22 5.86 5.71
CA SER A 142 -24.30 5.10 6.34
C SER A 142 -24.77 3.94 5.45
N GLU A 143 -24.68 4.10 4.13
CA GLU A 143 -25.02 3.07 3.14
C GLU A 143 -24.09 1.88 3.23
N ILE A 144 -22.80 2.10 3.48
CA ILE A 144 -21.82 1.01 3.69
C ILE A 144 -22.11 0.30 5.02
N ASN A 145 -22.49 1.04 6.07
CA ASN A 145 -22.86 0.44 7.35
C ASN A 145 -24.11 -0.45 7.28
N ALA A 146 -24.97 -0.28 6.28
CA ALA A 146 -26.14 -1.12 6.06
C ALA A 146 -25.79 -2.54 5.58
N TYR A 147 -24.59 -2.76 5.02
CA TYR A 147 -24.17 -4.09 4.62
C TYR A 147 -23.97 -5.00 5.84
N PRO A 148 -24.36 -6.28 5.79
CA PRO A 148 -24.13 -7.21 6.89
C PRO A 148 -22.63 -7.58 7.05
N GLN A 149 -21.87 -7.53 5.96
CA GLN A 149 -20.44 -7.88 5.86
C GLN A 149 -19.77 -7.05 4.75
N GLY A 150 -18.43 -7.02 4.70
CA GLY A 150 -17.67 -6.30 3.67
C GLY A 150 -17.47 -4.81 3.95
N ARG A 151 -17.98 -4.30 5.08
CA ARG A 151 -17.95 -2.86 5.41
C ARG A 151 -16.56 -2.25 5.31
N GLN A 152 -15.53 -2.96 5.78
CA GLN A 152 -14.15 -2.47 5.75
C GLN A 152 -13.64 -2.28 4.32
N ILE A 153 -13.62 -3.35 3.51
CA ILE A 153 -13.10 -3.28 2.14
C ILE A 153 -13.94 -2.34 1.25
N PHE A 154 -15.25 -2.25 1.48
CA PHE A 154 -16.13 -1.33 0.74
C PHE A 154 -15.92 0.13 1.13
N ASP A 155 -15.71 0.42 2.42
CA ASP A 155 -15.30 1.76 2.84
C ASP A 155 -13.97 2.15 2.22
N TYR A 156 -13.00 1.23 2.22
CA TYR A 156 -11.67 1.49 1.68
C TYR A 156 -11.76 1.84 0.18
N ALA A 157 -12.51 1.08 -0.60
CA ALA A 157 -12.64 1.33 -2.05
C ALA A 157 -13.37 2.64 -2.38
N THR A 158 -14.19 3.13 -1.46
CA THR A 158 -15.00 4.34 -1.62
C THR A 158 -14.48 5.49 -0.77
N LEU A 159 -13.25 5.38 -0.24
CA LEU A 159 -12.70 6.36 0.70
C LEU A 159 -12.36 7.66 -0.01
N ASP A 160 -13.09 8.72 0.32
CA ASP A 160 -12.71 10.08 -0.05
C ASP A 160 -11.79 10.64 1.05
N LEU A 161 -10.61 11.09 0.65
CA LEU A 161 -9.58 11.67 1.50
C LEU A 161 -9.97 13.09 1.92
N PRO A 162 -9.29 13.69 2.94
CA PRO A 162 -9.64 15.03 3.43
C PRO A 162 -9.65 16.14 2.36
N SER A 163 -8.86 16.01 1.29
CA SER A 163 -8.87 16.93 0.15
C SER A 163 -10.10 16.81 -0.75
N GLY A 164 -10.88 15.75 -0.58
CA GLY A 164 -11.96 15.32 -1.46
C GLY A 164 -11.53 14.36 -2.57
N LYS A 165 -10.23 14.08 -2.74
CA LYS A 165 -9.76 13.07 -3.69
C LYS A 165 -10.10 11.66 -3.23
N ARG A 166 -10.34 10.76 -4.18
CA ARG A 166 -10.44 9.32 -3.91
C ARG A 166 -9.07 8.76 -3.50
N ILE A 167 -9.05 7.73 -2.65
CA ILE A 167 -7.86 6.91 -2.38
C ILE A 167 -7.24 6.36 -3.68
N GLY A 168 -5.92 6.16 -3.70
CA GLY A 168 -5.20 5.59 -4.85
C GLY A 168 -5.68 4.20 -5.24
N GLY A 169 -5.88 3.32 -4.25
CA GLY A 169 -6.44 1.99 -4.49
C GLY A 169 -6.64 1.16 -3.22
N ILE A 170 -7.04 -0.09 -3.41
CA ILE A 170 -7.22 -1.08 -2.34
C ILE A 170 -6.57 -2.41 -2.70
N GLY A 171 -6.32 -3.23 -1.69
CA GLY A 171 -5.83 -4.61 -1.88
C GLY A 171 -6.25 -5.54 -0.74
N THR A 172 -5.85 -6.81 -0.86
CA THR A 172 -6.17 -7.87 0.10
C THR A 172 -4.97 -8.79 0.29
N TYR A 173 -4.54 -9.02 1.54
CA TYR A 173 -3.48 -9.97 1.88
C TYR A 173 -4.02 -11.40 1.88
N HIS A 174 -3.36 -12.34 1.19
CA HIS A 174 -3.95 -13.63 0.78
C HIS A 174 -5.22 -13.45 -0.06
N MET A 175 -5.13 -12.64 -1.12
CA MET A 175 -6.26 -12.32 -2.01
C MET A 175 -6.97 -13.54 -2.60
N GLU A 176 -6.23 -14.63 -2.82
CA GLU A 176 -6.73 -15.89 -3.35
C GLU A 176 -7.72 -16.58 -2.40
N TYR A 177 -7.76 -16.23 -1.12
CA TYR A 177 -8.76 -16.79 -0.20
C TYR A 177 -10.17 -16.27 -0.52
N ASP A 178 -10.30 -15.13 -1.22
CA ASP A 178 -11.59 -14.64 -1.74
C ASP A 178 -12.12 -15.51 -2.90
N PHE A 179 -11.28 -16.34 -3.53
CA PHE A 179 -11.70 -17.24 -4.60
C PHE A 179 -12.77 -18.24 -4.14
N ALA A 180 -12.71 -18.68 -2.88
CA ALA A 180 -13.65 -19.65 -2.31
C ALA A 180 -15.02 -19.06 -1.95
N ASN A 181 -15.20 -17.73 -2.05
CA ASN A 181 -16.52 -17.12 -1.93
C ASN A 181 -17.37 -17.37 -3.19
N ASP A 182 -18.67 -17.10 -3.06
CA ASP A 182 -19.61 -17.07 -4.17
C ASP A 182 -20.17 -15.64 -4.35
N PRO A 183 -19.90 -14.96 -5.48
CA PRO A 183 -19.03 -15.40 -6.58
C PRO A 183 -17.53 -15.43 -6.18
N PRO A 184 -16.66 -16.13 -6.92
CA PRO A 184 -15.21 -16.05 -6.70
C PRO A 184 -14.72 -14.60 -6.80
N TYR A 185 -13.84 -14.21 -5.86
CA TYR A 185 -13.40 -12.84 -5.64
C TYR A 185 -14.54 -11.86 -5.28
N LYS A 186 -15.55 -12.36 -4.54
CA LYS A 186 -16.75 -11.60 -4.17
C LYS A 186 -16.42 -10.21 -3.65
N TRP A 187 -15.56 -10.13 -2.64
CA TRP A 187 -15.34 -8.89 -1.91
C TRP A 187 -14.49 -7.92 -2.70
N LEU A 188 -13.40 -8.40 -3.31
CA LEU A 188 -12.53 -7.53 -4.10
C LEU A 188 -13.27 -6.97 -5.33
N ARG A 189 -14.06 -7.81 -6.03
CA ARG A 189 -14.85 -7.38 -7.20
C ARG A 189 -15.93 -6.37 -6.80
N GLU A 190 -16.67 -6.64 -5.74
CA GLU A 190 -17.72 -5.73 -5.27
C GLU A 190 -17.11 -4.40 -4.81
N ALA A 191 -16.01 -4.44 -4.04
CA ALA A 191 -15.32 -3.23 -3.61
C ALA A 191 -14.88 -2.36 -4.79
N LEU A 192 -14.26 -2.95 -5.82
CA LEU A 192 -13.87 -2.22 -7.03
C LEU A 192 -15.06 -1.69 -7.82
N TYR A 193 -16.17 -2.43 -7.89
CA TYR A 193 -17.41 -1.95 -8.50
C TYR A 193 -17.98 -0.74 -7.74
N LEU A 194 -18.04 -0.81 -6.41
CA LEU A 194 -18.49 0.30 -5.57
C LEU A 194 -17.59 1.53 -5.75
N GLY A 195 -16.27 1.36 -5.70
CA GLY A 195 -15.30 2.46 -5.82
C GLY A 195 -15.22 3.12 -7.19
N ASN A 196 -15.47 2.37 -8.28
CA ASN A 196 -15.30 2.88 -9.64
C ASN A 196 -16.61 3.21 -10.37
N VAL A 197 -17.74 2.65 -9.94
CA VAL A 197 -19.03 2.81 -10.64
C VAL A 197 -20.09 3.44 -9.74
N VAL A 198 -20.32 2.88 -8.55
CA VAL A 198 -21.43 3.33 -7.69
C VAL A 198 -21.12 4.66 -7.01
N TYR A 199 -19.89 4.81 -6.51
CA TYR A 199 -19.40 6.03 -5.87
C TYR A 199 -18.22 6.59 -6.65
N PRO A 200 -18.43 7.23 -7.81
CA PRO A 200 -17.35 7.75 -8.63
C PRO A 200 -16.48 8.72 -7.84
N GLY A 201 -15.17 8.50 -7.88
CA GLY A 201 -14.18 9.27 -7.13
C GLY A 201 -13.70 10.50 -7.89
N LYS A 202 -13.39 11.56 -7.14
CA LYS A 202 -12.67 12.72 -7.66
C LYS A 202 -11.17 12.41 -7.70
N LEU A 203 -10.49 12.69 -8.81
CA LEU A 203 -9.07 12.34 -8.98
C LEU A 203 -8.14 13.57 -8.89
N ASP A 204 -8.67 14.79 -9.09
CA ASP A 204 -7.93 16.05 -9.25
C ASP A 204 -8.35 17.18 -8.29
#